data_AF-A0A1V9EVS5-F1
#
_entry.id   AF-A0A1V9EVS5-F1
#
_cell.length_a   1.000
_cell.length_b   1.000
_cell.length_c   1.000
_cell.angle_alpha   90.00
_cell.angle_beta   90.00
_cell.angle_gamma   90.00
#
_symmetry.space_group_name_H-M   'P 1'
#
loop_
_entity.id
_entity.type
_entity.pdbx_description
1 polymer ?
#
loop_
_entity_poly.entity_id
_entity_poly.type
_entity_poly.pdbx_seq_one_letter_code
_entity_poly.pdbx_strand_id
1 'polypeptide(L)'
;MEEQNLETEYKGGVYARRVLRGMWLNDQAAWRPVQFFAINYDYWYEITKADGDLEEGEQPKLNENGEQYVIAWTDCGYFDSYTQLRFGGLTVKSAIESAEEVVGQKI
;
A
#
# COMPACT_ATOMS: atom_id res chain seq x y z
N MET A 1 -16.14 -12.33 -8.68
CA MET A 1 -15.24 -11.58 -7.79
C MET A 1 -15.71 -11.92 -6.39
N GLU A 2 -15.09 -12.91 -5.75
CA GLU A 2 -15.47 -13.33 -4.40
C GLU A 2 -14.76 -12.44 -3.39
N GLU A 3 -15.51 -11.85 -2.45
CA GLU A 3 -14.95 -11.24 -1.24
C GLU A 3 -14.35 -12.36 -0.38
N GLN A 4 -13.10 -12.73 -0.64
CA GLN A 4 -12.36 -13.68 0.18
C GLN A 4 -11.71 -12.92 1.36
N ASN A 5 -11.98 -13.39 2.58
CA ASN A 5 -11.41 -12.96 3.86
C ASN A 5 -10.07 -12.21 3.75
N LEU A 6 -10.16 -10.89 3.82
CA LEU A 6 -9.02 -10.00 3.70
C LEU A 6 -8.37 -9.81 5.07
N GLU A 7 -7.21 -10.44 5.26
CA GLU A 7 -6.37 -10.32 6.45
C GLU A 7 -6.26 -8.86 6.90
N THR A 8 -6.70 -8.63 8.13
CA THR A 8 -6.71 -7.33 8.78
C THR A 8 -5.77 -7.40 9.97
N GLU A 9 -4.86 -6.43 10.04
CA GLU A 9 -3.86 -6.33 11.08
C GLU A 9 -4.07 -5.04 11.88
N TYR A 10 -3.81 -5.11 13.19
CA TYR A 10 -3.89 -3.98 14.09
C TYR A 10 -2.70 -3.96 15.04
N LYS A 11 -2.01 -2.83 15.13
CA LYS A 11 -0.88 -2.63 16.06
C LYS A 11 -0.77 -1.18 16.47
N GLY A 12 -0.90 -0.91 17.77
CA GLY A 12 -0.65 0.42 18.33
C GLY A 12 -1.50 1.56 17.75
N GLY A 13 -2.77 1.29 17.38
CA GLY A 13 -3.64 2.29 16.74
C GLY A 13 -3.58 2.31 15.20
N VAL A 14 -2.61 1.62 14.61
CA VAL A 14 -2.51 1.46 13.16
C VAL A 14 -3.37 0.27 12.73
N TYR A 15 -4.20 0.49 11.72
CA TYR A 15 -5.06 -0.48 11.07
C TYR A 15 -4.59 -0.66 9.62
N ALA A 16 -4.42 -1.91 9.21
CA ALA A 16 -4.09 -2.26 7.83
C ALA A 16 -4.95 -3.43 7.38
N ARG A 17 -5.58 -3.29 6.21
CA ARG A 17 -6.42 -4.33 5.60
C ARG A 17 -5.87 -4.62 4.22
N ARG A 18 -5.48 -5.88 3.96
CA ARG A 18 -5.17 -6.29 2.59
C ARG A 18 -6.43 -6.12 1.76
N VAL A 19 -6.37 -5.48 0.60
CA VAL A 19 -7.55 -5.27 -0.26
C VAL A 19 -7.47 -6.05 -1.56
N LEU A 20 -6.26 -6.38 -1.98
CA LEU A 20 -6.00 -7.13 -3.19
C LEU A 20 -4.68 -7.87 -3.05
N ARG A 21 -4.58 -8.98 -3.78
CA ARG A 21 -3.34 -9.72 -4.01
C ARG A 21 -3.30 -10.09 -5.48
N GLY A 22 -2.14 -9.87 -6.09
CA GLY A 22 -1.85 -10.23 -7.48
C GLY A 22 -0.48 -10.88 -7.61
N MET A 23 -0.10 -11.16 -8.85
CA MET A 23 1.22 -11.68 -9.20
C MET A 23 1.68 -10.98 -10.47
N TRP A 24 2.97 -10.66 -10.58
CA TRP A 24 3.56 -10.12 -11.80
C TRP A 24 4.76 -10.95 -12.23
N LEU A 25 5.07 -10.94 -13.52
CA LEU A 25 6.21 -11.66 -14.06
C LEU A 25 7.43 -10.73 -14.10
N ASN A 26 8.35 -10.92 -13.16
CA ASN A 26 9.59 -10.15 -13.07
C ASN A 26 10.59 -10.59 -14.13
N ASP A 27 11.03 -9.63 -14.97
CA ASP A 27 11.97 -9.82 -16.08
C ASP A 27 11.67 -11.06 -16.95
N GLN A 28 10.38 -11.36 -17.15
CA GLN A 28 9.90 -12.53 -17.90
C GLN A 28 10.34 -13.89 -17.33
N ALA A 29 10.92 -13.91 -16.12
CA ALA A 29 11.64 -15.06 -15.59
C ALA A 29 11.02 -15.65 -14.32
N ALA A 30 10.41 -14.82 -13.46
CA ALA A 30 9.87 -15.29 -12.19
C ALA A 30 8.59 -14.57 -11.78
N TRP A 31 7.57 -15.33 -11.39
CA TRP A 31 6.38 -14.78 -10.76
C TRP A 31 6.69 -14.23 -9.37
N ARG A 32 6.29 -12.99 -9.13
CA ARG A 32 6.48 -12.30 -7.86
C ARG A 32 5.12 -11.84 -7.33
N PRO A 33 4.87 -12.00 -6.02
CA PRO A 33 3.64 -11.51 -5.42
C PRO A 33 3.61 -9.99 -5.35
N VAL A 34 2.40 -9.45 -5.39
CA VAL A 34 2.12 -8.05 -5.07
C VAL A 34 0.85 -8.02 -4.23
N GLN A 35 0.87 -7.24 -3.15
CA GLN A 35 -0.23 -7.08 -2.23
C GLN A 35 -0.54 -5.59 -2.11
N PHE A 36 -1.83 -5.30 -1.92
CA PHE A 36 -2.33 -3.95 -1.74
C PHE A 36 -2.98 -3.86 -0.38
N PHE A 37 -2.66 -2.83 0.38
CA PHE A 37 -3.23 -2.60 1.71
C PHE A 37 -3.91 -1.25 1.76
N ALA A 38 -5.09 -1.19 2.38
CA ALA A 38 -5.70 0.03 2.87
C ALA A 38 -5.23 0.26 4.31
N ILE A 39 -4.67 1.43 4.59
CA ILE A 39 -4.15 1.82 5.91
C ILE A 39 -4.84 3.08 6.41
N ASN A 40 -5.07 3.19 7.72
CA ASN A 40 -5.82 4.30 8.32
C ASN A 40 -4.99 5.56 8.62
N TYR A 41 -3.86 5.75 7.94
CA TYR A 41 -2.96 6.88 8.14
C TYR A 41 -2.12 7.12 6.89
N ASP A 42 -1.53 8.31 6.79
CA ASP A 42 -0.65 8.65 5.68
C ASP A 42 0.79 8.24 6.04
N TYR A 43 1.24 7.15 5.43
CA TYR A 43 2.55 6.57 5.68
C TYR A 43 3.68 7.56 5.40
N TRP A 44 3.57 8.30 4.29
CA TRP A 44 4.63 9.21 3.86
C TRP A 44 4.64 10.48 4.70
N TYR A 45 3.46 10.99 5.08
CA TYR A 45 3.37 12.10 6.02
C TYR A 45 4.06 11.79 7.35
N GLU A 46 3.83 10.61 7.94
CA GLU A 46 4.48 10.25 9.22
C GLU A 46 6.00 10.05 9.08
N ILE A 47 6.49 9.59 7.92
CA ILE A 47 7.93 9.55 7.64
C ILE A 47 8.50 10.96 7.55
N THR A 48 7.94 11.81 6.69
CA THR A 48 8.41 13.20 6.51
C THR A 48 8.37 13.97 7.83
N LYS A 49 7.34 13.74 8.65
CA LYS A 49 7.23 14.29 10.00
C LYS A 49 8.32 13.80 10.94
N ALA A 50 8.62 12.51 10.92
CA ALA A 50 9.67 11.92 11.75
C ALA A 50 11.06 12.44 11.33
N ASP A 51 11.26 12.69 10.05
CA ASP A 51 12.49 13.26 9.49
C ASP A 51 12.59 14.78 9.73
N GLY A 52 11.50 15.43 10.15
CA GLY A 52 11.45 16.88 10.42
C GLY A 52 11.37 17.74 9.16
N ASP A 53 11.01 17.13 8.02
CA ASP A 53 11.02 17.73 6.69
C ASP A 53 9.62 18.14 6.21
N LEU A 54 8.63 18.20 7.11
CA LEU A 54 7.28 18.64 6.74
C LEU A 54 7.27 20.12 6.35
N GLU A 55 6.55 20.42 5.27
CA GLU A 55 6.27 21.81 4.94
C GLU A 55 5.34 22.45 5.98
N GLU A 56 5.45 23.77 6.15
CA GLU A 56 4.58 24.50 7.09
C GLU A 56 3.11 24.33 6.71
N GLY A 57 2.33 23.76 7.63
CA GLY A 57 0.90 23.52 7.43
C GLY A 57 0.57 22.26 6.64
N GLU A 58 1.55 21.45 6.23
CA GLU A 58 1.31 20.18 5.55
C GLU A 58 0.42 19.26 6.40
N GLN A 59 -0.57 18.63 5.75
CA GLN A 59 -1.55 17.74 6.37
C GLN A 59 -1.48 16.35 5.72
N PRO A 60 -1.80 15.27 6.47
CA PRO A 60 -1.87 13.94 5.90
C PRO A 60 -2.91 13.84 4.78
N LYS A 61 -2.58 13.08 3.74
CA LYS A 61 -3.42 12.86 2.56
C LYS A 61 -4.09 11.50 2.66
N LEU A 62 -5.38 11.53 3.00
CA LEU A 62 -6.26 10.38 3.13
C LEU A 62 -7.51 10.55 2.26
N ASN A 63 -8.16 9.45 1.93
CA ASN A 63 -9.45 9.46 1.24
C ASN A 63 -10.62 9.77 2.20
N GLU A 64 -11.85 9.76 1.68
CA GLU A 64 -13.08 10.03 2.45
C GLU A 64 -13.34 9.06 3.62
N ASN A 65 -12.75 7.86 3.58
CA ASN A 65 -12.82 6.86 4.65
C ASN A 65 -11.67 6.98 5.65
N GLY A 66 -10.78 7.96 5.49
CA GLY A 66 -9.57 8.08 6.29
C GLY A 66 -8.50 7.04 5.95
N GLU A 67 -8.51 6.52 4.72
CA GLU A 67 -7.57 5.49 4.26
C GLU A 67 -6.58 6.02 3.20
N GLN A 68 -5.38 5.46 3.20
CA GLN A 68 -4.40 5.50 2.10
C GLN A 68 -4.17 4.08 1.58
N TYR A 69 -3.90 3.93 0.29
CA TYR A 69 -3.57 2.63 -0.31
C TYR A 69 -2.06 2.55 -0.55
N VAL A 70 -1.48 1.42 -0.14
CA VAL A 70 -0.05 1.13 -0.31
C VAL A 70 0.16 -0.23 -0.94
N ILE A 71 1.29 -0.37 -1.62
CA ILE A 71 1.67 -1.57 -2.38
C ILE A 71 2.86 -2.23 -1.68
N ALA A 72 2.79 -3.53 -1.45
CA ALA A 72 3.90 -4.36 -1.02
C ALA A 72 4.27 -5.37 -2.11
N TRP A 73 5.56 -5.52 -2.40
CA TRP A 73 6.09 -6.40 -3.47
C TRP A 73 6.52 -7.78 -2.96
N THR A 74 5.95 -8.20 -1.84
CA THR A 74 6.22 -9.44 -1.14
C THR A 74 4.89 -10.04 -0.66
N ASP A 75 4.89 -11.32 -0.30
CA ASP A 75 3.72 -11.98 0.28
C ASP A 75 3.90 -12.10 1.80
N CYS A 76 3.55 -11.05 2.54
CA CYS A 76 3.62 -11.05 4.00
C CYS A 76 2.52 -10.18 4.62
N GLY A 77 2.51 -10.06 5.94
CA GLY A 77 1.66 -9.10 6.64
C GLY A 77 2.11 -7.67 6.38
N TYR A 78 1.20 -6.72 6.55
CA TYR A 78 1.47 -5.29 6.47
C TYR A 78 2.64 -4.88 7.36
N PHE A 79 2.62 -5.27 8.64
CA PHE A 79 3.65 -4.88 9.60
C PHE A 79 5.01 -5.53 9.32
N ASP A 80 5.04 -6.65 8.60
CA ASP A 80 6.28 -7.29 8.13
C ASP A 80 6.80 -6.64 6.83
N SER A 81 5.92 -5.98 6.06
CA SER A 81 6.24 -5.34 4.78
C SER A 81 6.66 -3.87 4.88
N TYR A 82 6.61 -3.28 6.08
CA TYR A 82 6.66 -1.82 6.30
C TYR A 82 7.82 -1.11 5.59
N THR A 83 8.99 -1.73 5.48
CA THR A 83 10.18 -1.13 4.84
C THR A 83 10.18 -1.20 3.31
N GLN A 84 9.20 -1.86 2.70
CA GLN A 84 9.11 -2.09 1.25
C GLN A 84 7.83 -1.53 0.63
N LEU A 85 7.12 -0.68 1.38
CA LEU A 85 5.89 -0.07 0.94
C LEU A 85 6.14 0.96 -0.17
N ARG A 86 5.20 1.01 -1.11
CA ARG A 86 5.08 2.07 -2.12
C ARG A 86 3.72 2.74 -1.99
N PHE A 87 3.68 4.03 -2.32
CA PHE A 87 2.42 4.74 -2.44
C PHE A 87 1.57 4.12 -3.57
N GLY A 88 0.32 3.79 -3.28
CA GLY A 88 -0.67 3.36 -4.26
C GLY A 88 -1.78 4.41 -4.49
N GLY A 89 -1.76 5.56 -3.83
CA GLY A 89 -2.83 6.55 -3.98
C GLY A 89 -3.97 6.39 -2.98
N LEU A 90 -5.10 6.97 -3.32
CA LEU A 90 -6.25 7.14 -2.43
C LEU A 90 -7.43 6.21 -2.77
N THR A 91 -7.27 5.38 -3.79
CA THR A 91 -8.26 4.38 -4.21
C THR A 91 -7.57 3.06 -4.54
N VAL A 92 -8.32 1.94 -4.50
CA VAL A 92 -7.81 0.64 -4.97
C VAL A 92 -7.37 0.73 -6.44
N LYS A 93 -8.15 1.45 -7.27
CA LYS A 93 -7.87 1.63 -8.70
C LYS A 93 -6.53 2.32 -8.92
N SER A 94 -6.27 3.45 -8.25
CA SER A 94 -4.99 4.15 -8.36
C SER A 94 -3.83 3.29 -7.88
N ALA A 95 -4.07 2.39 -6.92
CA ALA A 95 -3.03 1.51 -6.39
C ALA A 95 -2.64 0.46 -7.41
N ILE A 96 -3.64 -0.15 -8.07
CA ILE A 96 -3.42 -1.06 -9.19
C ILE A 96 -2.69 -0.33 -10.32
N GLU A 97 -3.18 0.83 -10.76
CA GLU A 97 -2.56 1.61 -11.84
C GLU A 97 -1.09 1.95 -11.53
N SER A 98 -0.79 2.36 -10.29
CA SER A 98 0.59 2.64 -9.86
C SER A 98 1.46 1.38 -9.85
N ALA A 99 0.92 0.24 -9.42
CA ALA A 99 1.65 -1.02 -9.46
C ALA A 99 1.91 -1.47 -10.91
N GLU A 100 0.90 -1.41 -11.79
CA GLU A 100 1.00 -1.74 -13.21
C GLU A 100 2.02 -0.86 -13.94
N GLU A 101 2.08 0.44 -13.61
CA GLU A 101 3.09 1.37 -14.11
C GLU A 101 4.51 0.94 -13.72
N VAL A 102 4.71 0.53 -12.46
CA VAL A 102 6.02 0.07 -11.97
C VAL A 102 6.48 -1.21 -12.68
N VAL A 103 5.58 -2.17 -12.90
CA VAL A 103 5.95 -3.47 -13.50
C VAL A 103 5.82 -3.50 -15.02
N GLY A 104 5.25 -2.47 -15.65
CA GLY A 104 5.05 -2.37 -17.09
C GLY A 104 4.06 -3.38 -17.67
N GLN A 105 3.17 -3.94 -16.84
CA GLN A 105 2.18 -4.96 -17.22
C GLN A 105 0.99 -4.97 -16.27
N LYS A 106 -0.07 -5.67 -16.66
CA LYS A 106 -1.24 -5.87 -15.80
C LYS A 106 -0.95 -6.87 -14.67
N ILE A 107 -1.58 -6.64 -13.52
CA ILE A 107 -1.45 -7.42 -12.29
C ILE A 107 -2.74 -8.19 -12.01
#